data_AF-A0A497TQT9-F1
#
_entry.id   AF-A0A497TQT9-F1
#
_cell.length_a   1.000
_cell.length_b   1.000
_cell.length_c   1.000
_cell.angle_alpha   90.00
_cell.angle_beta   90.00
_cell.angle_gamma   90.00
#
_symmetry.space_group_name_H-M   'P 1'
#
loop_
_entity.id
_entity.type
_entity.pdbx_description
1 polymer ?
#
loop_
_entity_poly.entity_id
_entity_poly.type
_entity_poly.pdbx_seq_one_letter_code
_entity_poly.pdbx_strand_id
1 'polypeptide(L)'
;MEILWNALLPFFFVFSVVYGALEVSGVFGKRANTLIAVIIGFFAISSPMLVEFLNQALPFAVIFFIGFFFLSFIVKFAGKPKEKDYTLIMIITGLVILFFATNGQEIIENYFSLPQESITNIFSWIIVIFILLLFFAAYKYKSE
;
A
#
# COMPACT_ATOMS: atom_id res chain seq x y z
N MET A 1 7.64 -17.25 15.42
CA MET A 1 6.77 -16.67 14.37
C MET A 1 6.85 -15.15 14.38
N GLU A 2 6.65 -14.48 15.54
CA GLU A 2 6.72 -13.01 15.64
C GLU A 2 8.06 -12.39 15.22
N ILE A 3 9.19 -13.00 15.59
CA ILE A 3 10.53 -12.50 15.21
C ILE A 3 10.71 -12.45 13.68
N LEU A 4 10.18 -13.45 12.98
CA LEU A 4 10.24 -13.53 11.52
C LEU A 4 9.37 -12.44 10.88
N TRP A 5 8.19 -12.17 11.44
CA TRP A 5 7.29 -11.13 10.96
C TRP A 5 7.82 -9.71 11.21
N ASN A 6 8.43 -9.50 12.37
CA ASN A 6 9.06 -8.21 12.73
C ASN A 6 10.30 -7.88 11.91
N ALA A 7 10.94 -8.89 11.29
CA ALA A 7 12.09 -8.70 10.40
C ALA A 7 11.69 -8.63 8.92
N LEU A 8 10.66 -9.35 8.49
CA LEU A 8 10.27 -9.40 7.08
C LEU A 8 9.77 -8.07 6.54
N LEU A 9 8.98 -7.31 7.31
CA LEU A 9 8.52 -5.98 6.90
C LEU A 9 9.69 -5.00 6.67
N PRO A 10 10.61 -4.81 7.64
CA PRO A 10 11.85 -4.06 7.43
C PRO A 10 12.69 -4.54 6.25
N PHE A 11 12.82 -5.86 6.06
CA PHE A 11 13.54 -6.43 4.92
C PHE A 11 12.94 -5.97 3.60
N PHE A 12 11.63 -6.17 3.40
CA PHE A 12 10.95 -5.81 2.16
C PHE A 12 10.93 -4.30 1.93
N PHE A 13 10.84 -3.50 3.00
CA PHE A 13 10.93 -2.06 2.91
C PHE A 13 12.30 -1.62 2.39
N VAL A 14 13.39 -2.04 3.04
CA VAL A 14 14.76 -1.71 2.62
C VAL A 14 15.03 -2.23 1.21
N PHE A 15 14.64 -3.47 0.93
CA PHE A 15 14.74 -4.04 -0.41
C PHE A 15 14.07 -3.15 -1.46
N SER A 16 12.81 -2.75 -1.22
CA SER A 16 12.04 -1.96 -2.19
C SER A 16 12.63 -0.56 -2.41
N VAL A 17 13.07 0.10 -1.34
CA VAL A 17 13.70 1.42 -1.41
C VAL A 17 15.04 1.36 -2.16
N VAL A 18 15.90 0.40 -1.81
CA VAL A 18 17.22 0.23 -2.46
C VAL A 18 17.05 -0.17 -3.92
N TYR A 19 16.20 -1.15 -4.20
CA TYR A 19 15.94 -1.59 -5.56
C TYR A 19 15.39 -0.46 -6.43
N GLY A 20 14.39 0.28 -5.93
CA GLY A 20 13.81 1.43 -6.62
C GLY A 20 14.84 2.54 -6.87
N ALA A 21 15.69 2.85 -5.88
CA ALA A 21 16.76 3.84 -6.05
C ALA A 21 17.76 3.41 -7.12
N LEU A 22 18.16 2.13 -7.14
CA LEU A 22 19.07 1.59 -8.15
C LEU A 22 18.45 1.59 -9.55
N GLU A 23 17.16 1.26 -9.66
CA GLU A 23 16.43 1.29 -10.93
C GLU A 23 16.33 2.72 -11.50
N VAL A 24 16.03 3.72 -10.65
CA VAL A 24 16.00 5.13 -11.05
C VAL A 24 17.39 5.63 -11.44
N SER A 25 18.44 5.19 -10.75
CA SER A 25 19.82 5.61 -11.05
C SER A 25 20.35 5.10 -12.39
N GLY A 26 19.81 3.98 -12.89
CA GLY A 26 20.24 3.35 -14.15
C GLY A 26 21.69 2.82 -14.16
N VAL A 27 22.36 2.77 -13.01
CA VAL A 27 23.80 2.43 -12.93
C VAL A 27 24.07 0.94 -13.20
N PHE A 28 23.19 0.05 -12.75
CA PHE A 28 23.34 -1.39 -12.96
C PHE A 28 22.13 -2.03 -13.64
N GLY A 29 22.32 -3.24 -14.19
CA GLY A 29 21.24 -4.03 -14.77
C GLY A 29 20.31 -4.65 -13.72
N LYS A 30 19.10 -5.03 -14.14
CA LYS A 30 18.02 -5.54 -13.25
C LYS A 30 18.48 -6.64 -12.29
N ARG A 31 19.25 -7.62 -12.78
CA ARG A 31 19.77 -8.73 -11.96
C ARG A 31 20.70 -8.26 -10.85
N ALA A 32 21.58 -7.30 -11.16
CA ALA A 32 22.50 -6.72 -10.18
C ALA A 32 21.73 -5.88 -9.16
N ASN A 33 20.75 -5.08 -9.59
CA ASN A 33 19.89 -4.30 -8.69
C ASN A 33 19.18 -5.21 -7.68
N THR A 34 18.59 -6.32 -8.13
CA THR A 34 17.94 -7.28 -7.24
C THR A 34 18.93 -7.88 -6.26
N LEU A 35 20.11 -8.31 -6.72
CA LEU A 35 21.12 -8.92 -5.86
C LEU A 35 21.60 -7.94 -4.77
N ILE A 36 21.92 -6.70 -5.16
CA ILE A 36 22.36 -5.65 -4.24
C ILE A 36 21.26 -5.34 -3.22
N ALA A 37 20.02 -5.16 -3.67
CA ALA A 37 18.89 -4.88 -2.79
C ALA A 37 18.63 -6.02 -1.79
N VAL A 38 18.76 -7.29 -2.21
CA VAL A 38 18.65 -8.45 -1.31
C VAL A 38 19.77 -8.43 -0.27
N ILE A 39 21.02 -8.22 -0.69
CA ILE A 39 22.17 -8.19 0.22
C ILE A 39 21.99 -7.08 1.26
N ILE A 40 21.65 -5.86 0.83
CA ILE A 40 21.42 -4.74 1.75
C ILE A 40 20.22 -5.00 2.67
N GLY A 41 19.14 -5.58 2.15
CA GLY A 41 18.00 -5.99 2.96
C GLY A 41 18.39 -6.98 4.06
N PHE A 42 19.20 -7.99 3.73
CA PHE A 42 19.73 -8.96 4.71
C PHE A 42 20.61 -8.30 5.77
N PHE A 43 21.50 -7.39 5.37
CA PHE A 43 22.31 -6.63 6.32
C PHE A 43 21.45 -5.77 7.24
N ALA A 44 20.41 -5.13 6.71
CA ALA A 44 19.51 -4.29 7.50
C ALA A 44 18.78 -5.08 8.59
N ILE A 45 18.35 -6.32 8.31
CA ILE A 45 17.68 -7.16 9.30
C ILE A 45 18.61 -7.93 10.23
N SER A 46 19.91 -7.95 9.94
CA SER A 46 20.90 -8.65 10.78
C SER A 46 21.15 -7.95 12.12
N SER A 47 20.80 -6.66 12.23
CA SER A 47 20.93 -5.87 13.44
C SER A 47 19.57 -5.60 14.08
N PRO A 48 19.32 -6.05 15.33
CA PRO A 48 18.08 -5.77 16.04
C PRO A 48 17.78 -4.27 16.16
N MET A 49 18.83 -3.45 16.35
CA MET A 49 18.71 -1.99 16.42
C MET A 49 18.20 -1.38 15.11
N LEU A 50 18.66 -1.87 13.96
CA LEU A 50 18.18 -1.41 12.66
C LEU A 50 16.74 -1.86 12.42
N VAL A 51 16.40 -3.10 12.78
CA VAL A 51 15.02 -3.62 12.67
C VAL A 51 14.04 -2.76 13.47
N GLU A 52 14.39 -2.41 14.72
CA GLU A 52 13.56 -1.56 15.56
C GLU A 52 13.41 -0.16 14.97
N PHE A 53 14.52 0.45 14.54
CA PHE A 53 14.49 1.74 13.85
C PHE A 53 13.61 1.72 12.60
N LEU A 54 13.73 0.69 11.77
CA LEU A 54 12.93 0.54 10.55
C LEU A 54 11.45 0.35 10.84
N ASN A 55 11.10 -0.40 11.89
CA ASN A 55 9.71 -0.56 12.33
C ASN A 55 9.13 0.75 12.87
N GLN A 56 9.93 1.58 13.53
CA GLN A 56 9.51 2.92 13.95
C GLN A 56 9.41 3.90 12.77
N ALA A 57 10.29 3.77 11.76
CA ALA A 57 10.32 4.63 10.58
C ALA A 57 9.21 4.32 9.56
N LEU A 58 8.80 3.04 9.46
CA LEU A 58 7.82 2.54 8.49
C LEU A 58 6.50 3.34 8.47
N PRO A 59 5.84 3.63 9.62
CA PRO A 59 4.63 4.44 9.64
C PRO A 59 4.82 5.83 9.01
N PHE A 60 5.95 6.49 9.28
CA PHE A 60 6.26 7.79 8.69
C PHE A 60 6.52 7.69 7.19
N ALA A 61 7.21 6.64 6.75
CA ALA A 61 7.42 6.39 5.32
C ALA A 61 6.09 6.17 4.58
N VAL A 62 5.16 5.43 5.18
CA VAL A 62 3.80 5.24 4.63
C VAL A 62 3.07 6.57 4.51
N ILE A 63 3.08 7.40 5.55
CA ILE A 63 2.46 8.75 5.51
C ILE A 63 3.10 9.59 4.39
N PHE A 64 4.42 9.54 4.24
CA PHE A 64 5.13 10.24 3.18
C PHE A 64 4.71 9.75 1.79
N PHE A 65 4.65 8.44 1.55
CA PHE A 65 4.18 7.88 0.29
C PHE A 65 2.73 8.28 -0.02
N ILE A 66 1.85 8.24 0.98
CA ILE A 66 0.46 8.70 0.85
C ILE A 66 0.44 10.20 0.51
N GLY A 67 1.25 11.02 1.17
CA GLY A 67 1.36 12.46 0.90
C GLY A 67 1.82 12.75 -0.53
N PHE A 68 2.89 12.10 -1.00
CA PHE A 68 3.35 12.23 -2.39
C PHE A 68 2.34 11.73 -3.41
N PHE A 69 1.62 10.66 -3.08
CA PHE A 69 0.53 10.15 -3.91
C PHE A 69 -0.59 11.19 -4.06
N PHE A 70 -1.06 11.79 -2.94
CA PHE A 70 -2.09 12.84 -2.98
C PHE A 70 -1.60 14.12 -3.66
N LEU A 71 -0.34 14.50 -3.49
CA LEU A 71 0.23 15.64 -4.18
C LEU A 71 0.27 15.42 -5.70
N SER A 72 0.72 14.23 -6.13
CA SER A 72 0.69 13.82 -7.54
C SER A 72 -0.74 13.79 -8.09
N PHE A 73 -1.71 13.38 -7.27
CA PHE A 73 -3.13 13.41 -7.60
C PHE A 73 -3.64 14.85 -7.83
N ILE A 74 -3.38 15.78 -6.91
CA ILE A 74 -3.79 17.18 -7.05
C ILE A 74 -3.18 17.80 -8.30
N VAL A 75 -1.90 17.54 -8.56
CA VAL A 75 -1.20 18.04 -9.76
C VAL A 75 -1.84 17.49 -11.04
N LYS A 76 -2.19 16.19 -11.05
CA LYS A 76 -2.84 15.56 -12.21
C LYS A 76 -4.27 16.07 -12.45
N PHE A 77 -4.99 16.40 -11.38
CA PHE A 77 -6.35 16.95 -11.46
C PHE A 77 -6.39 18.45 -11.79
N ALA A 78 -5.36 19.21 -11.37
CA ALA A 78 -5.20 20.62 -11.74
C ALA A 78 -4.80 20.83 -13.21
N GLY A 79 -4.25 19.79 -13.87
CA GLY A 79 -4.04 19.76 -15.31
C GLY A 79 -5.35 19.54 -16.08
N LYS A 80 -5.46 20.08 -17.31
CA LYS A 80 -6.64 19.84 -18.17
C LYS A 80 -6.82 18.32 -18.38
N PRO A 81 -7.98 17.73 -18.04
CA PRO A 81 -8.19 16.29 -18.19
C PRO A 81 -8.20 15.95 -19.68
N LYS A 82 -7.18 15.23 -20.14
CA LYS A 82 -7.10 14.78 -21.53
C LYS A 82 -7.85 13.47 -21.78
N GLU A 83 -8.11 12.67 -20.76
CA GLU A 83 -8.84 11.40 -20.87
C GLU A 83 -9.42 10.98 -19.50
N LYS A 84 -10.52 10.18 -19.52
CA LYS A 84 -11.05 9.55 -18.30
C LYS A 84 -10.04 8.52 -17.81
N ASP A 85 -9.30 8.85 -16.76
CA ASP A 85 -8.35 7.92 -16.14
C ASP A 85 -9.06 6.98 -15.16
N TYR A 86 -9.52 5.85 -15.66
CA TYR A 86 -10.16 4.79 -14.87
C TYR A 86 -9.22 4.19 -13.81
N THR A 87 -7.90 4.25 -14.03
CA THR A 87 -6.89 3.84 -13.04
C THR A 87 -6.99 4.72 -11.80
N LEU A 88 -7.15 6.02 -12.02
CA LEU A 88 -7.25 7.00 -10.95
C LEU A 88 -8.52 6.79 -10.12
N ILE A 89 -9.66 6.56 -10.78
CA ILE A 89 -10.93 6.24 -10.12
C ILE A 89 -10.79 4.98 -9.28
N MET A 90 -10.16 3.92 -9.83
CA MET A 90 -9.94 2.66 -9.12
C MET A 90 -9.09 2.85 -7.85
N ILE A 91 -8.05 3.69 -7.91
CA ILE A 91 -7.22 4.00 -6.74
C ILE A 91 -8.00 4.80 -5.69
N ILE A 92 -8.78 5.81 -6.10
CA ILE A 92 -9.64 6.57 -5.17
C ILE A 92 -10.64 5.65 -4.49
N THR A 93 -11.34 4.81 -5.25
CA THR A 93 -12.31 3.86 -4.68
C THR A 93 -11.63 2.88 -3.72
N GLY A 94 -10.45 2.38 -4.07
CA GLY A 94 -9.65 1.53 -3.19
C GLY A 94 -9.27 2.22 -1.88
N LEU A 95 -8.81 3.47 -1.93
CA LEU A 95 -8.44 4.25 -0.74
C LEU A 95 -9.63 4.57 0.16
N VAL A 96 -10.78 4.94 -0.42
CA VAL A 96 -12.02 5.17 0.34
C VAL A 96 -12.45 3.90 1.06
N ILE A 97 -12.42 2.76 0.38
CA ILE A 97 -12.81 1.48 0.99
C ILE A 97 -11.81 1.05 2.05
N LEU A 98 -10.52 1.28 1.85
CA LEU A 98 -9.50 0.98 2.84
C LEU A 98 -9.65 1.86 4.10
N PHE A 99 -10.00 3.14 3.92
CA PHE A 99 -10.35 4.05 5.02
C PHE A 99 -11.58 3.55 5.80
N PHE A 100 -12.64 3.14 5.10
CA PHE A 100 -13.83 2.57 5.74
C PHE A 100 -13.53 1.20 6.39
N ALA A 101 -12.69 0.35 5.81
CA ALA A 101 -12.32 -0.92 6.41
C ALA A 101 -11.52 -0.76 7.71
N THR A 102 -10.73 0.32 7.81
CA THR A 102 -9.86 0.58 8.97
C THR A 102 -10.54 1.42 10.06
N ASN A 103 -11.35 2.40 9.68
CA ASN A 103 -11.96 3.37 10.61
C ASN A 103 -13.49 3.29 10.63
N GLY A 104 -14.10 2.58 9.68
CA GLY A 104 -15.55 2.53 9.52
C GLY A 104 -16.27 1.84 10.67
N GLN A 105 -15.61 0.91 11.36
CA GLN A 105 -16.19 0.26 12.54
C GLN A 105 -16.39 1.28 13.68
N GLU A 106 -15.37 2.08 14.02
CA GLU A 106 -15.50 3.14 15.03
C GLU A 106 -16.49 4.23 14.60
N ILE A 107 -16.53 4.60 13.32
CA ILE A 107 -17.50 5.57 12.80
C ILE A 107 -18.93 5.04 12.95
N ILE A 108 -19.17 3.76 12.67
CA ILE A 108 -20.52 3.20 12.72
C ILE A 108 -20.94 2.93 14.15
N GLU A 109 -20.06 2.45 15.03
CA GLU A 109 -20.37 2.28 16.46
C GLU A 109 -20.70 3.61 17.14
N ASN A 110 -20.06 4.72 16.74
CA ASN A 110 -20.31 6.04 17.30
C ASN A 110 -21.59 6.72 16.77
N TYR A 111 -22.04 6.40 15.56
CA TYR A 111 -23.20 7.05 14.93
C TYR A 111 -24.43 6.13 14.79
N PHE A 112 -24.27 4.82 14.90
CA PHE A 112 -25.31 3.80 14.78
C PHE A 112 -25.17 2.76 15.90
N SER A 113 -26.21 2.60 16.73
CA SER A 113 -26.28 1.62 17.83
C SER A 113 -26.47 0.19 17.33
N LEU A 114 -25.62 -0.28 16.41
CA LEU A 114 -25.70 -1.64 15.87
C LEU A 114 -24.83 -2.62 16.70
N PRO A 115 -25.25 -3.88 16.86
CA PRO A 115 -24.42 -4.91 17.49
C PRO A 115 -23.11 -5.10 16.73
N GLN A 116 -21.97 -5.16 17.43
CA GLN A 116 -20.63 -5.30 16.84
C GLN A 116 -20.54 -6.43 15.82
N GLU A 117 -21.11 -7.59 16.14
CA GLU A 117 -21.08 -8.78 15.27
C GLU A 117 -21.77 -8.55 13.92
N SER A 118 -22.79 -7.68 13.86
CA SER A 118 -23.47 -7.31 12.62
C SER A 118 -22.61 -6.36 11.78
N ILE A 119 -21.92 -5.42 12.41
CA ILE A 119 -21.03 -4.46 11.74
C ILE A 119 -19.85 -5.20 11.11
N THR A 120 -19.19 -6.10 11.86
CA THR A 120 -18.04 -6.86 11.36
C THR A 120 -18.40 -7.75 10.17
N ASN A 121 -19.57 -8.40 10.22
CA ASN A 121 -20.07 -9.20 9.10
C ASN A 121 -20.36 -8.34 7.85
N ILE A 122 -21.03 -7.20 8.00
CA ILE A 122 -21.34 -6.30 6.88
C ILE A 122 -20.07 -5.79 6.21
N PHE A 123 -19.06 -5.36 6.97
CA PHE A 123 -17.79 -4.89 6.42
C PHE A 123 -17.02 -5.98 5.69
N SER A 124 -17.00 -7.18 6.25
CA SER A 124 -16.35 -8.34 5.62
C SER A 124 -16.98 -8.64 4.26
N TRP A 125 -18.31 -8.58 4.15
CA TRP A 125 -19.01 -8.75 2.87
C TRP A 125 -18.75 -7.60 1.88
N ILE A 126 -18.68 -6.35 2.33
CA ILE A 126 -18.33 -5.20 1.48
C ILE A 126 -16.94 -5.35 0.87
N ILE A 127 -15.96 -5.79 1.67
CA ILE A 127 -14.59 -6.05 1.20
C ILE A 127 -14.57 -7.16 0.15
N VAL A 128 -15.28 -8.27 0.40
CA VAL A 128 -15.38 -9.40 -0.56
C VAL A 128 -16.01 -8.96 -1.88
N ILE A 129 -17.14 -8.22 -1.82
CA ILE A 129 -17.81 -7.68 -3.02
C ILE A 129 -16.88 -6.74 -3.78
N PHE A 130 -16.11 -5.91 -3.08
CA PHE A 130 -15.16 -5.00 -3.70
C PHE A 130 -14.00 -5.73 -4.38
N ILE A 131 -13.44 -6.77 -3.75
CA ILE A 131 -12.42 -7.62 -4.36
C ILE A 131 -12.98 -8.27 -5.63
N LEU A 132 -14.20 -8.79 -5.59
CA LEU A 132 -14.86 -9.36 -6.78
C LEU A 132 -15.07 -8.33 -7.90
N LEU A 133 -15.43 -7.09 -7.56
CA LEU A 133 -15.55 -5.99 -8.52
C LEU A 133 -14.20 -5.58 -9.13
N LEU A 134 -13.12 -5.58 -8.34
CA LEU A 134 -11.76 -5.35 -8.83
C LEU A 134 -11.33 -6.46 -9.81
N PHE A 135 -11.59 -7.72 -9.47
CA PHE A 135 -11.32 -8.85 -10.37
C PHE A 135 -12.12 -8.74 -11.67
N PHE A 136 -13.40 -8.38 -11.59
CA PHE A 136 -14.26 -8.20 -12.77
C PHE A 136 -13.80 -7.03 -13.65
N ALA A 137 -13.47 -5.89 -13.05
CA ALA A 137 -12.97 -4.72 -13.75
C ALA A 137 -11.61 -5.01 -14.43
N ALA A 138 -10.70 -5.68 -13.73
CA ALA A 138 -9.41 -6.09 -14.26
C ALA A 138 -9.55 -7.12 -15.39
N TYR A 139 -10.49 -8.07 -15.28
CA TYR A 139 -10.78 -9.05 -16.33
C TYR A 139 -11.29 -8.39 -17.61
N LYS A 140 -12.19 -7.39 -17.48
CA LYS A 140 -12.73 -6.65 -18.62
C LYS A 140 -11.69 -5.73 -19.28
N TYR A 141 -10.79 -5.14 -18.49
CA TYR A 141 -9.73 -4.27 -19.02
C TYR A 141 -8.67 -5.03 -19.84
N LYS A 142 -8.53 -6.35 -19.64
CA LYS A 142 -7.63 -7.20 -20.43
C LYS A 142 -8.26 -7.72 -21.74
N SER A 143 -9.56 -7.53 -21.93
CA SER A 143 -10.27 -7.97 -23.14
C SER A 143 -10.53 -6.87 -24.18
N GLU A 144 -10.00 -5.66 -23.96
CA GLU A 144 -9.85 -4.59 -24.95
C GLU A 144 -8.39 -4.51 -25.40
#